data_AF-A0A5F2BK63-F1
#
_entry.id   AF-A0A5F2BK63-F1
#
_cell.length_a   1.000
_cell.length_b   1.000
_cell.length_c   1.000
_cell.angle_alpha   90.00
_cell.angle_beta   90.00
_cell.angle_gamma   90.00
#
_symmetry.space_group_name_H-M   'P 1'
#
loop_
_entity.id
_entity.type
_entity.pdbx_description
1 polymer ?
#
loop_
_entity_poly.entity_id
_entity_poly.type
_entity_poly.pdbx_seq_one_letter_code
_entity_poly.pdbx_strand_id
1 'polypeptide(L)'
;MTPVFNFLQRGVSNWVRFGKGGAVLKSTSDGFEVRSSDDTGLTNLKVANPKTGEDAVNLSWIRSEVLSNWNTPVQNLSELKAVPAVERKDKQIREVEDELTLYQFDSQSLAQVPDSTDALRVILPDDLTSALPGRWLKTKARTSLHSELIGLGLNDHPQYQLRSEKNNPDGYAGLNENLGIELVSSGGIKSVLRSVATSIRDFVLPDRSGELALNTEFLGSNSVSNGEKGLVPAPLSTDREKFLSGDGSWKINFGSLKNSSVQTSNYTASKYERVLCNVSGGGISISLPLNPSDNEVVGILDISNVAGTNPITVLRNGQKIEDLTEDWQLDIDGGSWELCFSIEKGSWYFLSQKSYNNVAPSNGFVTNTPSFLETSLAPSASAVKNYIDQIQVSIFQSISNVGVFLFGSSFAPAGTAIKNAYFEGATSASGSCSIDTGLGNNILSVTAFVSDGGNAWYLLPPTGVTATLKFDNQGFVSVQFTGNSIFQNRNVRFRVEYK
;
A
#
# COMPACT_ATOMS: atom_id res chain seq x y z
N MET A 1 -0.86 -3.96 -38.52
CA MET A 1 -1.75 -5.12 -38.72
C MET A 1 -1.48 -6.14 -37.63
N THR A 2 -2.44 -6.39 -36.74
CA THR A 2 -2.40 -7.53 -35.81
C THR A 2 -2.56 -8.81 -36.62
N PRO A 3 -1.61 -9.76 -36.57
CA PRO A 3 -1.67 -10.97 -37.40
C PRO A 3 -2.90 -11.81 -37.07
N VAL A 4 -3.65 -12.18 -38.11
CA VAL A 4 -4.97 -12.83 -38.05
C VAL A 4 -4.91 -14.30 -37.61
N PHE A 5 -3.73 -14.94 -37.61
CA PHE A 5 -3.56 -16.32 -37.14
C PHE A 5 -2.18 -16.53 -36.51
N ASN A 6 -2.15 -17.05 -35.28
CA ASN A 6 -0.94 -17.60 -34.64
C ASN A 6 -0.98 -19.12 -34.72
N PHE A 7 -0.02 -19.72 -35.44
CA PHE A 7 0.17 -21.17 -35.47
C PHE A 7 1.43 -21.51 -34.66
N LEU A 8 1.26 -22.18 -33.53
CA LEU A 8 2.35 -22.67 -32.70
C LEU A 8 2.54 -24.17 -32.94
N GLN A 9 3.58 -24.57 -33.66
CA GLN A 9 3.97 -25.98 -33.75
C GLN A 9 4.88 -26.33 -32.56
N ARG A 10 4.30 -26.84 -31.46
CA ARG A 10 5.07 -27.42 -30.35
C ARG A 10 5.35 -28.90 -30.62
N GLY A 11 6.60 -29.23 -30.93
CA GLY A 11 7.14 -30.60 -30.81
C GLY A 11 6.79 -31.61 -31.91
N VAL A 12 6.33 -31.18 -33.09
CA VAL A 12 5.87 -32.11 -34.15
C VAL A 12 6.65 -32.01 -35.46
N SER A 13 7.24 -30.85 -35.79
CA SER A 13 8.09 -30.64 -36.98
C SER A 13 8.82 -29.29 -36.90
N ASN A 14 9.96 -29.15 -37.60
CA ASN A 14 10.63 -27.86 -37.80
C ASN A 14 10.30 -27.22 -39.16
N TRP A 15 9.30 -27.74 -39.90
CA TRP A 15 8.91 -27.18 -41.19
C TRP A 15 7.40 -27.17 -41.46
N VAL A 16 6.95 -26.17 -42.23
CA VAL A 16 5.56 -25.92 -42.65
C VAL A 16 5.52 -25.80 -44.18
N ARG A 17 4.69 -26.58 -44.87
CA ARG A 17 4.52 -26.50 -46.33
C ARG A 17 3.26 -25.73 -46.70
N PHE A 18 3.39 -24.81 -47.65
CA PHE A 18 2.26 -24.06 -48.18
C PHE A 18 1.63 -24.78 -49.38
N GLY A 19 0.53 -25.49 -49.14
CA GLY A 19 -0.23 -26.18 -50.19
C GLY A 19 0.42 -27.48 -50.71
N LYS A 20 -0.30 -28.20 -51.57
CA LYS A 20 0.18 -29.47 -52.14
C LYS A 20 1.28 -29.19 -53.17
N GLY A 21 2.54 -29.38 -52.77
CA GLY A 21 3.71 -29.17 -53.63
C GLY A 21 4.27 -27.74 -53.65
N GLY A 22 3.83 -26.85 -52.75
CA GLY A 22 4.41 -25.51 -52.63
C GLY A 22 5.65 -25.45 -51.73
N ALA A 23 6.19 -24.24 -51.59
CA ALA A 23 7.41 -23.98 -50.82
C ALA A 23 7.25 -24.33 -49.33
N VAL A 24 8.38 -24.64 -48.70
CA VAL A 24 8.48 -25.05 -47.30
C VAL A 24 9.15 -23.94 -46.48
N LEU A 25 8.54 -23.51 -45.38
CA LEU A 25 9.22 -22.75 -44.34
C LEU A 25 9.84 -23.72 -43.35
N LYS A 26 11.16 -23.63 -43.14
CA LYS A 26 11.89 -24.49 -42.23
C LYS A 26 12.66 -23.65 -41.21
N SER A 27 12.48 -23.96 -39.93
CA SER A 27 13.29 -23.36 -38.86
C SER A 27 14.64 -24.10 -38.77
N THR A 28 15.71 -23.32 -38.77
CA THR A 28 17.09 -23.76 -38.58
C THR A 28 17.64 -23.14 -37.28
N SER A 29 18.84 -23.56 -36.87
CA SER A 29 19.52 -22.97 -35.70
C SER A 29 19.77 -21.46 -35.85
N ASP A 30 19.89 -20.99 -37.09
CA ASP A 30 20.26 -19.62 -37.42
C ASP A 30 19.06 -18.76 -37.84
N GLY A 31 17.84 -19.33 -37.84
CA GLY A 31 16.61 -18.60 -38.13
C GLY A 31 15.55 -19.43 -38.85
N PHE A 32 15.06 -18.91 -39.98
CA PHE A 32 14.09 -19.60 -40.83
C PHE A 32 14.49 -19.49 -42.30
N GLU A 33 14.32 -20.58 -43.03
CA GLU A 33 14.62 -20.71 -44.45
C GLU A 33 13.34 -20.97 -45.24
N VAL A 34 13.30 -20.45 -46.47
CA VAL A 34 12.29 -20.79 -47.47
C VAL A 34 12.92 -21.79 -48.44
N ARG A 35 12.39 -23.00 -48.50
CA ARG A 35 12.96 -24.13 -49.23
C ARG A 35 12.00 -24.67 -50.28
N SER A 36 12.54 -25.34 -51.29
CA SER A 36 11.78 -26.02 -52.34
C SER A 36 10.81 -27.04 -51.75
N SER A 37 9.82 -27.46 -52.53
CA SER A 37 8.74 -28.33 -52.04
C SER A 37 9.21 -29.70 -51.54
N ASP A 38 10.35 -30.15 -52.03
CA ASP A 38 11.07 -31.38 -51.70
C ASP A 38 12.25 -31.17 -50.72
N ASP A 39 12.44 -29.96 -50.20
CA ASP A 39 13.51 -29.58 -49.25
C ASP A 39 14.95 -29.66 -49.80
N THR A 40 15.11 -29.82 -51.13
CA THR A 40 16.41 -30.02 -51.78
C THR A 40 17.24 -28.73 -51.92
N GLY A 41 16.64 -27.54 -51.82
CA GLY A 41 17.36 -26.27 -51.88
C GLY A 41 16.56 -25.06 -51.41
N LEU A 42 17.21 -23.89 -51.34
CA LEU A 42 16.56 -22.61 -51.05
C LEU A 42 15.68 -22.17 -52.23
N THR A 43 14.56 -21.52 -51.94
CA THR A 43 13.66 -20.94 -52.95
C THR A 43 13.18 -19.56 -52.54
N ASN A 44 12.70 -18.77 -53.52
CA ASN A 44 12.26 -17.41 -53.29
C ASN A 44 10.78 -17.36 -52.88
N LEU A 45 10.45 -16.45 -51.95
CA LEU A 45 9.08 -15.98 -51.76
C LEU A 45 8.78 -14.90 -52.80
N LYS A 46 7.75 -15.13 -53.61
CA LYS A 46 7.30 -14.12 -54.57
C LYS A 46 6.58 -13.00 -53.82
N VAL A 47 7.23 -11.83 -53.73
CA VAL A 47 6.59 -10.60 -53.25
C VAL A 47 5.95 -9.86 -54.42
N ALA A 48 4.84 -9.16 -54.18
CA ALA A 48 4.17 -8.36 -55.20
C ALA A 48 4.95 -7.07 -55.51
N ASN A 49 4.59 -6.39 -56.61
CA ASN A 49 5.11 -5.05 -56.89
C ASN A 49 4.70 -4.07 -55.77
N PRO A 50 5.60 -3.16 -55.34
CA PRO A 50 5.27 -2.16 -54.33
C PRO A 50 4.18 -1.23 -54.87
N LYS A 51 3.21 -0.89 -54.01
CA LYS A 51 2.14 0.08 -54.27
C LYS A 51 2.35 1.37 -53.50
N THR A 52 3.06 1.30 -52.37
CA THR A 52 3.34 2.43 -51.48
C THR A 52 4.84 2.54 -51.20
N GLY A 53 5.30 3.71 -50.74
CA GLY A 53 6.70 3.94 -50.41
C GLY A 53 7.21 3.16 -49.18
N GLU A 54 6.33 2.51 -48.43
CA GLU A 54 6.66 1.69 -47.26
C GLU A 54 6.74 0.19 -47.58
N ASP A 55 6.37 -0.20 -48.80
CA ASP A 55 6.38 -1.60 -49.19
C ASP A 55 7.81 -2.12 -49.33
N ALA A 56 8.07 -3.31 -48.76
CA ALA A 56 9.35 -3.98 -48.91
C ALA A 56 9.57 -4.38 -50.38
N VAL A 57 10.66 -3.91 -50.96
CA VAL A 57 11.05 -4.17 -52.34
C VAL A 57 12.26 -5.07 -52.42
N ASN A 58 12.35 -5.85 -53.49
CA ASN A 58 13.54 -6.66 -53.73
C ASN A 58 14.68 -5.80 -54.34
N LEU A 59 15.91 -6.28 -54.20
CA LEU A 59 17.11 -5.58 -54.69
C LEU A 59 17.08 -5.35 -56.20
N SER A 60 16.48 -6.26 -56.98
CA SER A 60 16.31 -6.10 -58.42
C SER A 60 15.45 -4.89 -58.78
N TRP A 61 14.38 -4.65 -58.03
CA TRP A 61 13.46 -3.53 -58.24
C TRP A 61 14.11 -2.20 -57.83
N ILE A 62 14.83 -2.15 -56.70
CA ILE A 62 15.59 -0.95 -56.28
C ILE A 62 16.59 -0.53 -57.36
N ARG A 63 17.29 -1.51 -57.95
CA ARG A 63 18.28 -1.24 -58.99
C ARG A 63 17.68 -0.69 -60.27
N SER A 64 16.50 -1.17 -60.68
CA SER A 64 15.86 -0.72 -61.93
C SER A 64 15.12 0.59 -61.79
N GLU A 65 14.52 0.86 -60.63
CA GLU A 65 13.61 2.00 -60.48
C GLU A 65 14.21 3.19 -59.71
N VAL A 66 15.17 2.96 -58.82
CA VAL A 66 15.72 4.01 -57.94
C VAL A 66 17.17 4.34 -58.28
N LEU A 67 18.03 3.32 -58.38
CA LEU A 67 19.47 3.51 -58.59
C LEU A 67 19.84 3.80 -60.05
N SER A 68 18.94 3.56 -61.00
CA SER A 68 19.15 3.85 -62.43
C SER A 68 19.17 5.34 -62.76
N ASN A 69 18.69 6.19 -61.85
CA ASN A 69 18.46 7.61 -62.09
C ASN A 69 19.62 8.50 -61.60
N TRP A 70 20.62 7.93 -60.91
CA TRP A 70 21.80 8.65 -60.46
C TRP A 70 22.92 8.52 -61.48
N ASN A 71 23.52 9.63 -61.90
CA ASN A 71 24.62 9.65 -62.86
C ASN A 71 25.80 10.49 -62.37
N THR A 72 26.90 10.47 -63.11
CA THR A 72 28.15 11.15 -62.72
C THR A 72 27.92 12.64 -62.44
N PRO A 73 28.44 13.16 -61.31
CA PRO A 73 28.46 14.59 -61.01
C PRO A 73 29.11 15.43 -62.12
N VAL A 74 28.77 16.72 -62.15
CA VAL A 74 29.39 17.73 -63.00
C VAL A 74 29.96 18.85 -62.13
N GLN A 75 30.99 19.55 -62.61
CA GLN A 75 31.66 20.57 -61.81
C GLN A 75 30.77 21.81 -61.62
N ASN A 76 30.18 22.32 -62.72
CA ASN A 76 29.49 23.61 -62.75
C ASN A 76 28.23 23.61 -63.64
N LEU A 77 27.48 24.72 -63.62
CA LEU A 77 26.25 24.86 -64.41
C LEU A 77 26.47 24.87 -65.93
N SER A 78 27.65 25.26 -66.40
CA SER A 78 27.98 25.19 -67.83
C SER A 78 28.08 23.74 -68.29
N GLU A 79 28.70 22.88 -67.48
CA GLU A 79 28.77 21.44 -67.74
C GLU A 79 27.40 20.77 -67.63
N LEU A 80 26.54 21.21 -66.70
CA LEU A 80 25.17 20.73 -66.61
C LEU A 80 24.36 21.03 -67.88
N LYS A 81 24.53 22.22 -68.47
CA LYS A 81 23.88 22.61 -69.73
C LYS A 81 24.39 21.80 -70.93
N ALA A 82 25.67 21.45 -70.91
CA ALA A 82 26.32 20.71 -71.99
C ALA A 82 26.06 19.19 -71.96
N VAL A 83 25.30 18.66 -70.98
CA VAL A 83 25.02 17.22 -70.89
C VAL A 83 24.28 16.72 -72.15
N PRO A 84 24.83 15.74 -72.89
CA PRO A 84 24.21 15.22 -74.11
C PRO A 84 22.85 14.56 -73.88
N ALA A 85 21.95 14.63 -74.86
CA ALA A 85 20.60 14.04 -74.79
C ALA A 85 20.59 12.53 -74.43
N VAL A 86 21.59 11.76 -74.88
CA VAL A 86 21.71 10.32 -74.55
C VAL A 86 21.93 10.07 -73.05
N GLU A 87 22.47 11.05 -72.34
CA GLU A 87 22.72 11.01 -70.90
C GLU A 87 21.78 11.93 -70.10
N ARG A 88 20.62 12.29 -70.68
CA ARG A 88 19.52 13.05 -70.05
C ARG A 88 18.24 12.21 -70.07
N LYS A 89 18.19 11.16 -69.25
CA LYS A 89 16.98 10.36 -69.03
C LYS A 89 15.99 11.13 -68.15
N ASP A 90 14.71 10.86 -68.33
CA ASP A 90 13.68 11.45 -67.47
C ASP A 90 13.94 11.10 -66.00
N LYS A 91 13.79 12.10 -65.11
CA LYS A 91 14.03 12.01 -63.65
C LYS A 91 15.46 11.70 -63.25
N GLN A 92 16.41 11.80 -64.17
CA GLN A 92 17.81 11.64 -63.84
C GLN A 92 18.29 12.77 -62.94
N ILE A 93 19.07 12.41 -61.92
CA ILE A 93 19.67 13.30 -60.95
C ILE A 93 21.18 13.40 -61.22
N ARG A 94 21.69 14.63 -61.20
CA ARG A 94 23.13 14.94 -61.21
C ARG A 94 23.46 15.95 -60.11
N GLU A 95 24.62 15.79 -59.49
CA GLU A 95 25.19 16.78 -58.58
C GLU A 95 25.98 17.81 -59.38
N VAL A 96 25.81 19.09 -59.04
CA VAL A 96 26.63 20.19 -59.51
C VAL A 96 27.47 20.65 -58.34
N GLU A 97 28.77 20.34 -58.38
CA GLU A 97 29.67 20.48 -57.22
C GLU A 97 29.84 21.94 -56.80
N ASP A 98 30.07 22.85 -57.73
CA ASP A 98 30.27 24.29 -57.44
C ASP A 98 29.01 24.93 -56.84
N GLU A 99 27.84 24.41 -57.17
CA GLU A 99 26.55 24.87 -56.65
C GLU A 99 26.13 24.14 -55.36
N LEU A 100 26.88 23.11 -54.94
CA LEU A 100 26.59 22.24 -53.79
C LEU A 100 25.13 21.74 -53.77
N THR A 101 24.59 21.45 -54.95
CA THR A 101 23.18 21.11 -55.15
C THR A 101 23.02 20.03 -56.20
N LEU A 102 21.88 19.35 -56.11
CA LEU A 102 21.45 18.37 -57.09
C LEU A 102 20.49 19.04 -58.10
N TYR A 103 20.52 18.57 -59.33
CA TYR A 103 19.60 18.93 -60.40
C TYR A 103 18.95 17.67 -60.96
N GLN A 104 17.63 17.72 -61.17
CA GLN A 104 16.87 16.65 -61.79
C GLN A 104 16.45 17.06 -63.20
N PHE A 105 16.67 16.19 -64.18
CA PHE A 105 16.17 16.40 -65.54
C PHE A 105 14.70 15.99 -65.64
N ASP A 106 13.86 16.89 -66.12
CA ASP A 106 12.47 16.63 -66.49
C ASP A 106 12.35 16.80 -68.00
N SER A 107 12.07 15.69 -68.69
CA SER A 107 11.99 15.63 -70.16
C SER A 107 10.77 16.35 -70.74
N GLN A 108 9.75 16.63 -69.93
CA GLN A 108 8.49 17.26 -70.34
C GLN A 108 8.37 18.71 -69.87
N SER A 109 9.26 19.18 -69.00
CA SER A 109 9.18 20.52 -68.42
C SER A 109 9.34 21.63 -69.46
N LEU A 110 8.42 22.59 -69.41
CA LEU A 110 8.47 23.87 -70.14
C LEU A 110 8.65 25.05 -69.17
N ALA A 111 9.23 24.80 -67.98
CA ALA A 111 9.46 25.85 -67.00
C ALA A 111 10.26 27.03 -67.61
N GLN A 112 9.91 28.24 -67.16
CA GLN A 112 10.51 29.48 -67.64
C GLN A 112 12.01 29.51 -67.34
N VAL A 113 12.83 29.97 -68.29
CA VAL A 113 14.28 30.12 -68.13
C VAL A 113 14.71 31.54 -68.50
N PRO A 114 15.28 32.32 -67.57
CA PRO A 114 15.45 32.02 -66.14
C PRO A 114 14.12 32.01 -65.38
N ASP A 115 14.07 31.28 -64.28
CA ASP A 115 12.93 31.32 -63.35
C ASP A 115 12.82 32.72 -62.71
N SER A 116 11.59 33.16 -62.44
CA SER A 116 11.29 34.53 -62.00
C SER A 116 11.73 34.82 -60.56
N THR A 117 11.96 33.79 -59.75
CA THR A 117 12.31 33.92 -58.32
C THR A 117 13.78 33.59 -58.09
N ASP A 118 14.31 32.56 -58.75
CA ASP A 118 15.72 32.18 -58.69
C ASP A 118 16.23 31.79 -60.07
N ALA A 119 17.07 32.63 -60.66
CA ALA A 119 17.62 32.41 -62.01
C ALA A 119 18.40 31.10 -62.16
N LEU A 120 18.85 30.47 -61.07
CA LEU A 120 19.61 29.20 -61.07
C LEU A 120 18.72 27.97 -60.86
N ARG A 121 17.42 28.15 -60.62
CA ARG A 121 16.46 27.07 -60.34
C ARG A 121 16.15 26.20 -61.55
N VAL A 122 16.06 26.83 -62.73
CA VAL A 122 15.71 26.16 -63.99
C VAL A 122 16.81 26.42 -65.00
N ILE A 123 17.44 25.34 -65.46
CA ILE A 123 18.55 25.40 -66.41
C ILE A 123 18.13 24.72 -67.72
N LEU A 124 18.24 25.46 -68.82
CA LEU A 124 17.99 24.96 -70.18
C LEU A 124 19.28 24.29 -70.72
N PRO A 125 19.23 23.01 -71.15
CA PRO A 125 20.33 22.39 -71.88
C PRO A 125 20.68 23.14 -73.18
N ASP A 126 21.97 23.15 -73.56
CA ASP A 126 22.47 23.94 -74.69
C ASP A 126 21.92 23.47 -76.05
N ASP A 127 21.50 22.21 -76.15
CA ASP A 127 20.94 21.61 -77.36
C ASP A 127 19.41 21.82 -77.50
N LEU A 128 18.76 22.43 -76.52
CA LEU A 128 17.33 22.71 -76.53
C LEU A 128 17.04 24.21 -76.66
N THR A 129 15.95 24.53 -77.36
CA THR A 129 15.39 25.89 -77.38
C THR A 129 14.30 26.04 -76.32
N SER A 130 14.03 27.27 -75.88
CA SER A 130 13.02 27.55 -74.84
C SER A 130 11.60 27.09 -75.23
N ALA A 131 11.33 26.87 -76.52
CA ALA A 131 10.05 26.36 -77.01
C ALA A 131 9.90 24.83 -76.89
N LEU A 132 11.00 24.08 -76.77
CA LEU A 132 10.98 22.62 -76.63
C LEU A 132 11.00 22.22 -75.15
N PRO A 133 10.32 21.11 -74.77
CA PRO A 133 10.36 20.60 -73.41
C PRO A 133 11.73 19.99 -73.05
N GLY A 134 12.07 20.01 -71.76
CA GLY A 134 13.33 19.47 -71.25
C GLY A 134 14.11 20.48 -70.42
N ARG A 135 14.08 20.37 -69.08
CA ARG A 135 14.78 21.30 -68.18
C ARG A 135 15.49 20.55 -67.06
N TRP A 136 16.64 21.07 -66.65
CA TRP A 136 17.26 20.71 -65.37
C TRP A 136 16.65 21.58 -64.27
N LEU A 137 16.10 20.94 -63.25
CA LEU A 137 15.44 21.58 -62.13
C LEU A 137 16.25 21.37 -60.86
N LYS A 138 16.67 22.46 -60.20
CA LYS A 138 17.42 22.41 -58.94
C LYS A 138 16.58 21.71 -57.88
N THR A 139 17.07 20.61 -57.29
CA THR A 139 16.30 19.81 -56.32
C THR A 139 16.40 20.33 -54.88
N LYS A 140 17.20 21.39 -54.64
CA LYS A 140 17.15 22.17 -53.40
C LYS A 140 16.55 23.56 -53.64
N ALA A 141 15.24 23.64 -53.39
CA ALA A 141 14.78 24.29 -52.18
C ALA A 141 14.11 23.21 -51.32
N ARG A 142 14.84 22.59 -50.38
CA ARG A 142 14.16 22.12 -49.17
C ARG A 142 14.04 23.37 -48.28
N THR A 143 13.01 24.13 -48.62
CA THR A 143 12.28 25.12 -47.81
C THR A 143 12.98 26.41 -47.40
N SER A 144 12.43 27.55 -47.86
CA SER A 144 12.53 28.81 -47.11
C SER A 144 11.53 28.89 -45.95
N LEU A 145 10.59 27.92 -45.86
CA LEU A 145 9.53 27.86 -44.85
C LEU A 145 9.29 26.42 -44.36
N HIS A 146 9.24 26.22 -43.04
CA HIS A 146 9.04 24.92 -42.41
C HIS A 146 7.80 24.13 -42.91
N SER A 147 6.80 24.81 -43.48
CA SER A 147 5.55 24.24 -44.03
C SER A 147 5.73 23.39 -45.30
N GLU A 148 6.67 23.75 -46.19
CA GLU A 148 6.86 23.00 -47.45
C GLU A 148 7.52 21.63 -47.23
N LEU A 149 8.23 21.43 -46.12
CA LEU A 149 8.98 20.22 -45.81
C LEU A 149 8.06 19.05 -45.45
N ILE A 150 6.83 19.39 -45.06
CA ILE A 150 5.75 18.50 -44.64
C ILE A 150 4.62 18.44 -45.70
N GLY A 151 4.83 19.00 -46.89
CA GLY A 151 3.87 18.96 -48.01
C GLY A 151 2.68 19.91 -47.84
N LEU A 152 2.82 20.95 -47.01
CA LEU A 152 1.76 21.89 -46.66
C LEU A 152 2.00 23.24 -47.38
N GLY A 153 0.99 23.74 -48.10
CA GLY A 153 0.99 25.07 -48.71
C GLY A 153 1.01 26.23 -47.69
N LEU A 154 1.03 27.48 -48.19
CA LEU A 154 1.15 28.71 -47.37
C LEU A 154 0.03 28.90 -46.33
N ASN A 155 -1.11 28.20 -46.48
CA ASN A 155 -2.24 28.18 -45.54
C ASN A 155 -2.54 26.78 -44.99
N ASP A 156 -1.69 25.80 -45.27
CA ASP A 156 -1.87 24.47 -44.71
C ASP A 156 -1.20 24.42 -43.32
N HIS A 157 -2.03 24.27 -42.30
CA HIS A 157 -1.55 24.06 -40.95
C HIS A 157 -1.31 22.56 -40.72
N PRO A 158 -0.17 22.17 -40.09
CA PRO A 158 -0.04 20.84 -39.55
C PRO A 158 -1.06 20.72 -38.43
N GLN A 159 -2.22 20.17 -38.78
CA GLN A 159 -3.16 19.57 -37.86
C GLN A 159 -4.06 20.50 -37.01
N TYR A 160 -4.45 21.70 -37.48
CA TYR A 160 -5.64 22.36 -36.90
C TYR A 160 -6.42 23.16 -37.96
N GLN A 161 -7.66 22.75 -38.23
CA GLN A 161 -8.59 23.50 -39.07
C GLN A 161 -8.87 24.86 -38.44
N LEU A 162 -8.74 25.95 -39.20
CA LEU A 162 -9.17 27.27 -38.72
C LEU A 162 -10.69 27.26 -38.56
N ARG A 163 -11.20 27.88 -37.48
CA ARG A 163 -12.65 27.95 -37.20
C ARG A 163 -13.46 28.53 -38.38
N SER A 164 -12.83 29.37 -39.19
CA SER A 164 -13.38 30.01 -40.39
C SER A 164 -13.54 29.09 -41.60
N GLU A 165 -12.89 27.94 -41.62
CA GLU A 165 -12.90 26.97 -42.75
C GLU A 165 -13.87 25.82 -42.51
N LYS A 166 -14.62 25.86 -41.41
CA LYS A 166 -15.65 24.90 -41.08
C LYS A 166 -16.81 25.03 -42.08
N ASN A 167 -17.12 23.95 -42.80
CA ASN A 167 -18.21 23.81 -43.77
C ASN A 167 -18.00 24.42 -45.18
N ASN A 168 -16.76 24.67 -45.61
CA ASN A 168 -16.48 25.07 -46.99
C ASN A 168 -16.49 23.85 -47.94
N PRO A 169 -17.06 23.92 -49.17
CA PRO A 169 -17.17 22.78 -50.09
C PRO A 169 -15.82 22.16 -50.51
N ASP A 170 -14.74 22.95 -50.48
CA ASP A 170 -13.38 22.56 -50.88
C ASP A 170 -12.41 22.39 -49.69
N GLY A 171 -12.91 22.35 -48.45
CA GLY A 171 -12.08 22.03 -47.27
C GLY A 171 -11.78 20.52 -47.18
N TYR A 172 -10.69 20.14 -46.50
CA TYR A 172 -10.45 18.73 -46.11
C TYR A 172 -11.71 18.15 -45.50
N ALA A 173 -12.11 16.96 -45.98
CA ALA A 173 -13.38 16.29 -45.70
C ALA A 173 -14.03 16.78 -44.41
N GLY A 174 -14.86 17.84 -44.57
CA GLY A 174 -15.81 18.18 -43.55
C GLY A 174 -16.59 16.91 -43.26
N LEU A 175 -16.69 16.55 -41.99
CA LEU A 175 -17.61 15.52 -41.51
C LEU A 175 -18.93 15.76 -42.24
N ASN A 176 -19.22 14.94 -43.24
CA ASN A 176 -20.46 15.03 -43.97
C ASN A 176 -21.61 14.70 -43.00
N GLU A 177 -22.85 14.80 -43.49
CA GLU A 177 -24.05 14.57 -42.70
C GLU A 177 -24.10 13.16 -42.05
N ASN A 178 -23.19 12.26 -42.45
CA ASN A 178 -22.99 10.93 -41.88
C ASN A 178 -21.80 10.89 -40.93
N LEU A 179 -21.97 11.49 -39.75
CA LEU A 179 -21.03 11.40 -38.62
C LEU A 179 -20.78 9.94 -38.21
N GLY A 180 -19.74 9.28 -38.71
CA GLY A 180 -19.39 7.93 -38.29
C GLY A 180 -18.10 7.38 -38.88
N ILE A 181 -17.55 6.35 -38.23
CA ILE A 181 -16.42 5.57 -38.73
C ILE A 181 -16.97 4.53 -39.72
N GLU A 182 -16.66 4.70 -41.00
CA GLU A 182 -17.05 3.78 -42.06
C GLU A 182 -15.99 2.67 -42.20
N LEU A 183 -16.43 1.42 -42.05
CA LEU A 183 -15.65 0.22 -42.28
C LEU A 183 -16.16 -0.43 -43.57
N VAL A 184 -15.31 -0.52 -44.58
CA VAL A 184 -15.66 -1.14 -45.87
C VAL A 184 -14.98 -2.50 -45.97
N SER A 185 -15.77 -3.56 -46.09
CA SER A 185 -15.25 -4.91 -46.35
C SER A 185 -14.74 -5.04 -47.78
N SER A 186 -13.89 -6.04 -48.04
CA SER A 186 -13.36 -6.35 -49.38
C SER A 186 -14.44 -6.73 -50.41
N GLY A 187 -15.65 -7.07 -49.96
CA GLY A 187 -16.82 -7.32 -50.82
C GLY A 187 -17.68 -6.08 -51.08
N GLY A 188 -17.27 -4.89 -50.64
CA GLY A 188 -18.01 -3.64 -50.84
C GLY A 188 -19.12 -3.38 -49.82
N ILE A 189 -19.31 -4.24 -48.81
CA ILE A 189 -20.25 -3.99 -47.71
C ILE A 189 -19.68 -2.89 -46.81
N LYS A 190 -20.45 -1.83 -46.63
CA LYS A 190 -20.12 -0.67 -45.79
C LYS A 190 -20.86 -0.78 -44.45
N SER A 191 -20.12 -0.79 -43.35
CA SER A 191 -20.64 -0.72 -41.99
C SER A 191 -20.24 0.62 -41.38
N VAL A 192 -21.22 1.42 -40.94
CA VAL A 192 -20.98 2.76 -40.38
C VAL A 192 -21.24 2.76 -38.89
N LEU A 193 -20.20 2.99 -38.09
CA LEU A 193 -20.30 3.22 -36.66
C LEU A 193 -20.53 4.71 -36.41
N ARG A 194 -21.76 5.10 -36.05
CA ARG A 194 -22.13 6.50 -35.77
C ARG A 194 -22.67 6.68 -34.37
N SER A 195 -22.36 7.82 -33.76
CA SER A 195 -23.04 8.25 -32.54
C SER A 195 -24.38 8.87 -32.91
N VAL A 196 -25.47 8.29 -32.42
CA VAL A 196 -26.81 8.90 -32.46
C VAL A 196 -27.13 9.68 -31.18
N ALA A 197 -26.15 9.87 -30.31
CA ALA A 197 -26.36 10.49 -29.02
C ALA A 197 -26.47 12.02 -29.15
N THR A 198 -27.53 12.60 -28.57
CA THR A 198 -27.75 14.05 -28.49
C THR A 198 -26.99 14.70 -27.32
N SER A 199 -26.17 13.94 -26.61
CA SER A 199 -25.34 14.35 -25.49
C SER A 199 -24.02 13.59 -25.48
N ILE A 200 -22.99 14.19 -24.88
CA ILE A 200 -21.64 13.60 -24.77
C ILE A 200 -21.74 12.26 -24.03
N ARG A 201 -21.17 11.20 -24.64
CA ARG A 201 -21.10 9.85 -24.09
C ARG A 201 -19.64 9.40 -24.10
N ASP A 202 -19.07 9.19 -22.93
CA ASP A 202 -17.74 8.60 -22.79
C ASP A 202 -17.84 7.08 -22.94
N PHE A 203 -17.09 6.52 -23.89
CA PHE A 203 -16.99 5.08 -24.10
C PHE A 203 -15.68 4.59 -23.48
N VAL A 204 -15.77 4.04 -22.27
CA VAL A 204 -14.63 3.40 -21.61
C VAL A 204 -14.51 1.96 -22.12
N LEU A 205 -13.33 1.61 -22.62
CA LEU A 205 -13.04 0.27 -23.13
C LEU A 205 -12.91 -0.72 -21.95
N PRO A 206 -13.35 -1.99 -22.12
CA PRO A 206 -13.21 -3.01 -21.09
C PRO A 206 -11.74 -3.30 -20.78
N ASP A 207 -11.46 -3.65 -19.52
CA ASP A 207 -10.13 -4.06 -19.13
C ASP A 207 -9.78 -5.46 -19.66
N ARG A 208 -8.58 -5.97 -19.34
CA ARG A 208 -8.08 -7.27 -19.83
C ARG A 208 -8.98 -8.46 -19.47
N SER A 209 -9.89 -8.31 -18.49
CA SER A 209 -10.84 -9.34 -18.09
C SER A 209 -12.15 -9.31 -18.88
N GLY A 210 -12.33 -8.31 -19.76
CA GLY A 210 -13.53 -8.15 -20.58
C GLY A 210 -14.68 -7.43 -19.87
N GLU A 211 -14.45 -6.90 -18.67
CA GLU A 211 -15.45 -6.14 -17.94
C GLU A 211 -15.31 -4.64 -18.26
N LEU A 212 -16.42 -4.01 -18.64
CA LEU A 212 -16.48 -2.57 -18.92
C LEU A 212 -16.09 -1.84 -17.63
N ALA A 213 -15.00 -1.06 -17.66
CA ALA A 213 -14.73 -0.08 -16.61
C ALA A 213 -15.79 1.02 -16.74
N LEU A 214 -16.97 0.80 -16.15
CA LEU A 214 -17.99 1.83 -16.13
C LEU A 214 -17.43 3.02 -15.35
N ASN A 215 -17.53 4.22 -15.93
CA ASN A 215 -17.17 5.49 -15.30
C ASN A 215 -18.19 5.88 -14.20
N THR A 216 -18.83 4.88 -13.57
CA THR A 216 -19.76 5.10 -12.48
C THR A 216 -18.95 5.57 -11.29
N GLU A 217 -19.26 6.76 -10.78
CA GLU A 217 -18.69 7.19 -9.50
C GLU A 217 -18.98 6.13 -8.45
N PHE A 218 -17.96 5.81 -7.64
CA PHE A 218 -18.18 4.93 -6.50
C PHE A 218 -19.20 5.58 -5.57
N LEU A 219 -20.32 4.90 -5.35
CA LEU A 219 -21.34 5.31 -4.39
C LEU A 219 -21.32 4.33 -3.22
N GLY A 220 -21.23 4.86 -2.01
CA GLY A 220 -21.37 4.05 -0.81
C GLY A 220 -22.78 3.45 -0.69
N SER A 221 -22.89 2.26 -0.11
CA SER A 221 -24.18 1.68 0.25
C SER A 221 -24.84 2.46 1.38
N ASN A 222 -26.17 2.47 1.45
CA ASN A 222 -26.92 2.99 2.59
C ASN A 222 -27.62 1.85 3.36
N SER A 223 -28.50 2.19 4.29
CA SER A 223 -29.15 1.21 5.17
C SER A 223 -30.13 0.26 4.47
N VAL A 224 -30.54 0.57 3.23
CA VAL A 224 -31.60 -0.11 2.48
C VAL A 224 -31.26 -0.39 1.00
N SER A 225 -30.18 0.18 0.45
CA SER A 225 -29.74 -0.06 -0.92
C SER A 225 -28.23 -0.28 -1.01
N ASN A 226 -27.83 -1.16 -1.94
CA ASN A 226 -26.43 -1.37 -2.30
C ASN A 226 -25.85 -0.10 -2.94
N GLY A 227 -24.53 0.04 -2.88
CA GLY A 227 -23.80 1.08 -3.61
C GLY A 227 -23.36 0.60 -4.99
N GLU A 228 -22.56 1.43 -5.66
CA GLU A 228 -22.11 1.21 -7.04
C GLU A 228 -20.63 0.82 -7.09
N LYS A 229 -20.28 -0.08 -8.01
CA LYS A 229 -18.93 -0.66 -8.17
C LYS A 229 -17.88 0.43 -8.43
N GLY A 230 -18.09 1.31 -9.41
CA GLY A 230 -17.01 2.18 -9.89
C GLY A 230 -15.74 1.36 -10.18
N LEU A 231 -14.58 1.76 -9.64
CA LEU A 231 -13.28 1.07 -9.83
C LEU A 231 -12.99 -0.06 -8.83
N VAL A 232 -13.88 -0.29 -7.87
CA VAL A 232 -13.71 -1.27 -6.78
C VAL A 232 -14.96 -2.15 -6.68
N PRO A 233 -14.98 -3.31 -6.02
CA PRO A 233 -16.23 -4.05 -5.90
C PRO A 233 -17.34 -3.25 -5.21
N ALA A 234 -18.58 -3.35 -5.70
CA ALA A 234 -19.72 -2.60 -5.16
C ALA A 234 -19.95 -2.94 -3.68
N PRO A 235 -20.13 -1.94 -2.79
CA PRO A 235 -20.50 -2.20 -1.40
C PRO A 235 -21.96 -2.66 -1.34
N LEU A 236 -22.24 -3.79 -0.69
CA LEU A 236 -23.63 -4.23 -0.46
C LEU A 236 -24.20 -3.54 0.78
N SER A 237 -25.51 -3.33 0.82
CA SER A 237 -26.24 -2.86 2.03
C SER A 237 -26.05 -3.80 3.23
N THR A 238 -25.68 -5.06 2.98
CA THR A 238 -25.32 -6.06 3.98
C THR A 238 -23.85 -6.01 4.41
N ASP A 239 -22.98 -5.32 3.68
CA ASP A 239 -21.55 -5.16 4.00
C ASP A 239 -21.30 -4.08 5.06
N ARG A 240 -22.28 -3.90 5.95
CA ARG A 240 -22.12 -3.04 7.14
C ARG A 240 -20.90 -3.53 7.90
N GLU A 241 -20.05 -2.57 8.29
CA GLU A 241 -18.82 -2.83 9.06
C GLU A 241 -17.73 -3.56 8.28
N LYS A 242 -17.80 -3.58 6.94
CA LYS A 242 -16.67 -3.99 6.11
C LYS A 242 -15.87 -2.78 5.61
N PHE A 243 -14.59 -2.96 5.37
CA PHE A 243 -13.72 -2.05 4.65
C PHE A 243 -13.17 -2.74 3.40
N LEU A 244 -12.85 -1.96 2.37
CA LEU A 244 -12.19 -2.48 1.17
C LEU A 244 -10.70 -2.60 1.45
N SER A 245 -10.15 -3.83 1.43
CA SER A 245 -8.70 -4.04 1.55
C SER A 245 -7.98 -3.82 0.22
N GLY A 246 -6.68 -3.53 0.28
CA GLY A 246 -5.85 -3.29 -0.91
C GLY A 246 -5.71 -4.48 -1.87
N ASP A 247 -6.18 -5.67 -1.48
CA ASP A 247 -6.31 -6.84 -2.36
C ASP A 247 -7.62 -6.86 -3.17
N GLY A 248 -8.47 -5.83 -3.02
CA GLY A 248 -9.72 -5.70 -3.74
C GLY A 248 -10.89 -6.49 -3.15
N SER A 249 -10.81 -6.95 -1.90
CA SER A 249 -11.90 -7.67 -1.23
C SER A 249 -12.52 -6.86 -0.07
N TRP A 250 -13.83 -7.04 0.17
CA TRP A 250 -14.51 -6.46 1.34
C TRP A 250 -14.24 -7.31 2.58
N LYS A 251 -13.49 -6.75 3.54
CA LYS A 251 -13.11 -7.41 4.79
C LYS A 251 -13.84 -6.81 5.98
N ILE A 252 -14.22 -7.64 6.94
CA ILE A 252 -14.88 -7.19 8.17
C ILE A 252 -13.88 -6.35 8.97
N ASN A 253 -14.31 -5.18 9.43
CA ASN A 253 -13.57 -4.36 10.37
C ASN A 253 -13.70 -5.00 11.76
N PHE A 254 -12.63 -5.63 12.24
CA PHE A 254 -12.56 -6.24 13.56
C PHE A 254 -12.27 -5.22 14.69
N GLY A 255 -12.23 -3.92 14.39
CA GLY A 255 -11.41 -2.97 15.15
C GLY A 255 -12.11 -1.99 16.10
N SER A 256 -13.44 -1.94 16.18
CA SER A 256 -14.07 -1.01 17.14
C SER A 256 -15.42 -1.49 17.62
N LEU A 257 -15.52 -1.70 18.93
CA LEU A 257 -16.77 -2.03 19.59
C LEU A 257 -17.72 -0.83 19.57
N LYS A 258 -18.98 -1.05 19.18
CA LYS A 258 -20.03 -0.03 19.23
C LYS A 258 -20.70 -0.02 20.59
N ASN A 259 -20.83 1.15 21.20
CA ASN A 259 -21.53 1.26 22.48
C ASN A 259 -23.03 0.96 22.30
N SER A 260 -23.59 0.16 23.21
CA SER A 260 -25.03 -0.05 23.36
C SER A 260 -25.70 1.22 23.92
N SER A 261 -27.04 1.25 23.91
CA SER A 261 -27.75 2.11 24.86
C SER A 261 -27.43 1.69 26.30
N VAL A 262 -27.57 2.60 27.27
CA VAL A 262 -27.36 2.28 28.68
C VAL A 262 -28.35 1.19 29.13
N GLN A 263 -27.83 0.09 29.65
CA GLN A 263 -28.61 -1.04 30.15
C GLN A 263 -28.72 -0.97 31.67
N THR A 264 -29.96 -1.07 32.16
CA THR A 264 -30.32 -1.13 33.59
C THR A 264 -31.04 -2.43 33.96
N SER A 265 -31.09 -3.38 33.03
CA SER A 265 -31.72 -4.71 33.20
C SER A 265 -30.96 -5.75 32.36
N ASN A 266 -31.35 -7.02 32.47
CA ASN A 266 -30.70 -8.11 31.74
C ASN A 266 -30.68 -7.85 30.23
N TYR A 267 -29.55 -8.14 29.58
CA TYR A 267 -29.32 -7.81 28.18
C TYR A 267 -28.55 -8.92 27.46
N THR A 268 -28.81 -9.12 26.17
CA THR A 268 -28.01 -10.05 25.33
C THR A 268 -27.12 -9.22 24.41
N ALA A 269 -25.81 -9.38 24.55
CA ALA A 269 -24.83 -8.65 23.75
C ALA A 269 -24.88 -9.09 22.29
N SER A 270 -24.73 -8.12 21.40
CA SER A 270 -24.56 -8.35 19.97
C SER A 270 -23.09 -8.46 19.58
N LYS A 271 -22.84 -9.02 18.40
CA LYS A 271 -21.52 -9.04 17.76
C LYS A 271 -20.91 -7.63 17.71
N TYR A 272 -19.66 -7.50 18.18
CA TYR A 272 -18.89 -6.24 18.18
C TYR A 272 -19.55 -5.08 18.94
N GLU A 273 -20.31 -5.40 19.99
CA GLU A 273 -20.94 -4.42 20.86
C GLU A 273 -20.17 -4.25 22.17
N ARG A 274 -20.10 -3.01 22.68
CA ARG A 274 -19.73 -2.68 24.06
C ARG A 274 -20.99 -2.35 24.85
N VAL A 275 -21.39 -3.24 25.74
CA VAL A 275 -22.58 -3.06 26.57
C VAL A 275 -22.29 -2.07 27.69
N LEU A 276 -22.99 -0.94 27.67
CA LEU A 276 -22.91 0.09 28.72
C LEU A 276 -23.83 -0.31 29.88
N CYS A 277 -23.27 -0.69 31.01
CA CYS A 277 -23.99 -1.21 32.16
C CYS A 277 -24.14 -0.15 33.26
N ASN A 278 -25.38 0.15 33.65
CA ASN A 278 -25.67 0.95 34.83
C ASN A 278 -26.30 0.07 35.91
N VAL A 279 -25.48 -0.34 36.88
CA VAL A 279 -25.84 -1.23 37.99
C VAL A 279 -26.12 -0.49 39.30
N SER A 280 -26.40 0.82 39.25
CA SER A 280 -26.78 1.60 40.44
C SER A 280 -28.08 1.14 41.11
N GLY A 281 -28.99 0.51 40.35
CA GLY A 281 -30.26 -0.02 40.85
C GLY A 281 -30.24 -1.50 41.27
N GLY A 282 -29.09 -2.18 41.14
CA GLY A 282 -28.93 -3.62 41.37
C GLY A 282 -28.09 -4.29 40.27
N GLY A 283 -27.57 -5.48 40.54
CA GLY A 283 -26.79 -6.26 39.58
C GLY A 283 -27.62 -6.69 38.37
N ILE A 284 -26.98 -6.76 37.20
CA ILE A 284 -27.62 -7.17 35.93
C ILE A 284 -26.87 -8.33 35.29
N SER A 285 -27.56 -9.11 34.47
CA SER A 285 -26.97 -10.22 33.72
C SER A 285 -26.82 -9.89 32.23
N ILE A 286 -25.63 -10.10 31.68
CA ILE A 286 -25.29 -9.89 30.25
C ILE A 286 -25.04 -11.25 29.59
N SER A 287 -25.94 -11.68 28.71
CA SER A 287 -25.75 -12.89 27.91
C SER A 287 -24.84 -12.64 26.72
N LEU A 288 -23.79 -13.44 26.58
CA LEU A 288 -22.95 -13.45 25.38
C LEU A 288 -23.72 -13.99 24.17
N PRO A 289 -23.27 -13.74 22.93
CA PRO A 289 -23.86 -14.33 21.73
C PRO A 289 -23.94 -15.87 21.78
N LEU A 290 -25.09 -16.45 21.38
CA LEU A 290 -25.33 -17.91 21.39
C LEU A 290 -24.50 -18.67 20.34
N ASN A 291 -24.34 -18.07 19.15
CA ASN A 291 -23.63 -18.66 18.01
C ASN A 291 -22.56 -17.69 17.47
N PRO A 292 -21.50 -17.40 18.25
CA PRO A 292 -20.47 -16.44 17.84
C PRO A 292 -19.60 -16.99 16.70
N SER A 293 -19.14 -16.08 15.85
CA SER A 293 -18.12 -16.38 14.82
C SER A 293 -16.71 -16.31 15.41
N ASP A 294 -15.73 -16.92 14.74
CA ASP A 294 -14.34 -16.80 15.17
C ASP A 294 -13.87 -15.33 15.17
N ASN A 295 -13.12 -14.95 16.20
CA ASN A 295 -12.66 -13.59 16.48
C ASN A 295 -13.78 -12.55 16.72
N GLU A 296 -14.98 -13.01 17.09
CA GLU A 296 -16.04 -12.11 17.56
C GLU A 296 -15.67 -11.50 18.91
N VAL A 297 -15.79 -10.18 19.05
CA VAL A 297 -15.45 -9.45 20.28
C VAL A 297 -16.69 -8.82 20.90
N VAL A 298 -16.82 -8.91 22.22
CA VAL A 298 -17.85 -8.23 23.02
C VAL A 298 -17.17 -7.44 24.12
N GLY A 299 -17.58 -6.19 24.32
CA GLY A 299 -17.16 -5.36 25.44
C GLY A 299 -18.25 -5.19 26.49
N ILE A 300 -17.85 -4.96 27.72
CA ILE A 300 -18.72 -4.63 28.84
C ILE A 300 -18.06 -3.49 29.60
N LEU A 301 -18.81 -2.43 29.88
CA LEU A 301 -18.33 -1.26 30.61
C LEU A 301 -19.31 -0.93 31.74
N ASP A 302 -18.83 -0.93 32.98
CA ASP A 302 -19.57 -0.35 34.10
C ASP A 302 -19.48 1.18 34.01
N ILE A 303 -20.59 1.83 33.68
CA ILE A 303 -20.68 3.30 33.64
C ILE A 303 -21.18 3.88 34.97
N SER A 304 -21.67 3.04 35.89
CA SER A 304 -22.21 3.45 37.18
C SER A 304 -21.16 3.49 38.30
N ASN A 305 -20.00 2.87 38.09
CA ASN A 305 -18.89 2.82 39.02
C ASN A 305 -19.26 2.22 40.39
N VAL A 306 -20.13 1.20 40.38
CA VAL A 306 -20.64 0.50 41.57
C VAL A 306 -20.76 -1.02 41.37
N ALA A 307 -20.12 -1.58 40.34
CA ALA A 307 -20.14 -3.02 40.07
C ALA A 307 -19.56 -3.87 41.22
N GLY A 308 -18.67 -3.34 42.06
CA GLY A 308 -18.20 -4.04 43.26
C GLY A 308 -19.25 -4.20 44.34
N THR A 309 -20.31 -3.38 44.33
CA THR A 309 -21.49 -3.54 45.19
C THR A 309 -22.59 -4.34 44.49
N ASN A 310 -22.81 -4.06 43.21
CA ASN A 310 -23.86 -4.66 42.39
C ASN A 310 -23.21 -5.33 41.16
N PRO A 311 -22.69 -6.56 41.28
CA PRO A 311 -21.88 -7.18 40.23
C PRO A 311 -22.65 -7.40 38.93
N ILE A 312 -21.95 -7.24 37.81
CA ILE A 312 -22.45 -7.58 36.48
C ILE A 312 -22.14 -9.06 36.24
N THR A 313 -23.16 -9.88 36.00
CA THR A 313 -22.99 -11.31 35.72
C THR A 313 -22.94 -11.54 34.22
N VAL A 314 -21.87 -12.12 33.70
CA VAL A 314 -21.73 -12.50 32.29
C VAL A 314 -22.23 -13.93 32.13
N LEU A 315 -23.36 -14.08 31.43
CA LEU A 315 -23.94 -15.37 31.14
C LEU A 315 -23.32 -15.93 29.86
N ARG A 316 -22.81 -17.15 29.94
CA ARG A 316 -22.09 -17.83 28.86
C ARG A 316 -22.95 -18.13 27.62
N ASN A 317 -24.27 -18.15 27.82
CA ASN A 317 -25.30 -18.37 26.80
C ASN A 317 -25.00 -19.55 25.84
N GLY A 318 -24.57 -20.68 26.40
CA GLY A 318 -24.29 -21.91 25.65
C GLY A 318 -22.81 -22.17 25.34
N GLN A 319 -21.99 -21.14 25.18
CA GLN A 319 -20.53 -21.28 24.98
C GLN A 319 -19.78 -21.33 26.32
N LYS A 320 -18.47 -21.62 26.32
CA LYS A 320 -17.61 -21.56 27.53
C LYS A 320 -17.01 -20.17 27.71
N ILE A 321 -16.58 -19.84 28.93
CA ILE A 321 -15.77 -18.65 29.24
C ILE A 321 -14.49 -19.12 29.92
N GLU A 322 -13.32 -18.74 29.40
CA GLU A 322 -12.00 -19.20 29.88
C GLU A 322 -11.88 -20.74 29.99
N ASP A 323 -12.46 -21.46 29.02
CA ASP A 323 -12.59 -22.93 28.99
C ASP A 323 -13.45 -23.54 30.11
N LEU A 324 -14.13 -22.72 30.91
CA LEU A 324 -14.99 -23.13 32.01
C LEU A 324 -16.48 -23.13 31.61
N THR A 325 -17.26 -23.98 32.28
CA THR A 325 -18.71 -24.15 32.07
C THR A 325 -19.56 -23.32 33.05
N GLU A 326 -18.94 -22.32 33.67
CA GLU A 326 -19.55 -21.46 34.68
C GLU A 326 -19.76 -20.05 34.10
N ASP A 327 -20.73 -19.32 34.65
CA ASP A 327 -20.91 -17.89 34.34
C ASP A 327 -19.86 -17.06 35.10
N TRP A 328 -19.58 -15.85 34.62
CA TRP A 328 -18.53 -14.99 35.19
C TRP A 328 -19.14 -13.80 35.94
N GLN A 329 -18.50 -13.34 37.02
CA GLN A 329 -18.90 -12.11 37.72
C GLN A 329 -17.86 -11.01 37.53
N LEU A 330 -18.35 -9.80 37.27
CA LEU A 330 -17.56 -8.60 37.07
C LEU A 330 -17.88 -7.62 38.21
N ASP A 331 -16.94 -7.44 39.12
CA ASP A 331 -17.09 -6.77 40.42
C ASP A 331 -16.10 -5.61 40.60
N ILE A 332 -15.56 -5.07 39.52
CA ILE A 332 -14.67 -3.90 39.55
C ILE A 332 -15.47 -2.65 39.23
N ASP A 333 -15.53 -1.72 40.17
CA ASP A 333 -16.14 -0.40 39.98
C ASP A 333 -15.50 0.32 38.79
N GLY A 334 -16.33 0.71 37.80
CA GLY A 334 -15.87 1.40 36.60
C GLY A 334 -15.05 0.51 35.66
N GLY A 335 -15.13 -0.81 35.85
CA GLY A 335 -14.41 -1.79 35.05
C GLY A 335 -14.82 -1.79 33.58
N SER A 336 -13.84 -2.07 32.72
CA SER A 336 -14.02 -2.27 31.28
C SER A 336 -13.40 -3.61 30.91
N TRP A 337 -14.19 -4.47 30.30
CA TRP A 337 -13.80 -5.81 29.92
C TRP A 337 -14.11 -6.03 28.44
N GLU A 338 -13.22 -6.74 27.76
CA GLU A 338 -13.41 -7.15 26.37
C GLU A 338 -13.11 -8.64 26.26
N LEU A 339 -14.01 -9.38 25.62
CA LEU A 339 -13.94 -10.82 25.43
C LEU A 339 -13.91 -11.13 23.94
N CYS A 340 -13.06 -12.07 23.52
CA CYS A 340 -12.97 -12.57 22.16
C CYS A 340 -13.33 -14.06 22.10
N PHE A 341 -14.11 -14.46 21.11
CA PHE A 341 -14.46 -15.85 20.90
C PHE A 341 -13.42 -16.57 20.03
N SER A 342 -12.99 -17.75 20.48
CA SER A 342 -12.18 -18.69 19.70
C SER A 342 -13.02 -19.88 19.27
N ILE A 343 -13.22 -20.05 17.97
CA ILE A 343 -13.99 -21.19 17.43
C ILE A 343 -13.27 -22.53 17.66
N GLU A 344 -11.94 -22.52 17.65
CA GLU A 344 -11.10 -23.70 17.86
C GLU A 344 -11.24 -24.28 19.28
N LYS A 345 -11.58 -23.43 20.26
CA LYS A 345 -11.76 -23.80 21.66
C LYS A 345 -13.23 -23.87 22.08
N GLY A 346 -14.12 -23.25 21.30
CA GLY A 346 -15.53 -23.08 21.68
C GLY A 346 -15.68 -22.26 22.97
N SER A 347 -14.78 -21.27 23.17
CA SER A 347 -14.69 -20.50 24.40
C SER A 347 -14.43 -19.02 24.13
N TRP A 348 -14.99 -18.17 25.00
CA TRP A 348 -14.66 -16.75 25.12
C TRP A 348 -13.43 -16.58 26.01
N TYR A 349 -12.56 -15.64 25.65
CA TYR A 349 -11.36 -15.29 26.42
C TYR A 349 -11.29 -13.78 26.63
N PHE A 350 -10.89 -13.34 27.81
CA PHE A 350 -10.66 -11.92 28.05
C PHE A 350 -9.43 -11.44 27.26
N LEU A 351 -9.63 -10.44 26.40
CA LEU A 351 -8.54 -9.77 25.68
C LEU A 351 -7.80 -8.87 26.67
N SER A 352 -6.76 -9.41 27.31
CA SER A 352 -5.82 -8.75 28.23
C SER A 352 -6.40 -7.59 29.05
N GLN A 353 -6.77 -7.89 30.30
CA GLN A 353 -7.13 -6.84 31.25
C GLN A 353 -5.95 -5.87 31.48
N LYS A 354 -6.25 -4.62 31.86
CA LYS A 354 -5.54 -4.08 33.03
C LYS A 354 -6.02 -4.90 34.23
N SER A 355 -5.39 -6.02 34.52
CA SER A 355 -5.55 -6.67 35.81
C SER A 355 -4.24 -6.63 36.56
N TYR A 356 -4.31 -6.01 37.73
CA TYR A 356 -3.72 -6.65 38.87
C TYR A 356 -4.51 -7.94 39.05
N ASN A 357 -3.85 -9.06 38.79
CA ASN A 357 -4.34 -10.38 39.15
C ASN A 357 -4.88 -10.34 40.58
N ASN A 358 -6.15 -10.66 40.76
CA ASN A 358 -6.60 -11.35 41.95
C ASN A 358 -7.40 -12.56 41.50
N VAL A 359 -6.68 -13.59 41.08
CA VAL A 359 -7.21 -14.91 40.82
C VAL A 359 -7.24 -15.62 42.18
N ALA A 360 -8.43 -15.77 42.75
CA ALA A 360 -8.68 -16.75 43.81
C ALA A 360 -9.69 -17.80 43.34
N PRO A 361 -9.25 -18.85 42.63
CA PRO A 361 -9.85 -20.15 42.67
C PRO A 361 -9.10 -20.96 43.73
N SER A 362 -9.90 -21.59 44.59
CA SER A 362 -9.43 -22.55 45.59
C SER A 362 -8.48 -23.59 44.98
N ASN A 363 -7.37 -23.81 45.67
CA ASN A 363 -6.37 -24.87 45.50
C ASN A 363 -5.19 -24.56 44.58
N GLY A 364 -4.21 -23.88 45.17
CA GLY A 364 -2.76 -24.04 45.00
C GLY A 364 -2.23 -24.54 43.66
N PHE A 365 -1.72 -23.62 42.85
CA PHE A 365 -0.63 -23.89 41.91
C PHE A 365 0.33 -22.71 41.85
N VAL A 366 1.63 -23.00 41.90
CA VAL A 366 2.72 -22.09 41.56
C VAL A 366 3.30 -22.62 40.25
N THR A 367 3.38 -21.84 39.19
CA THR A 367 4.02 -22.25 37.94
C THR A 367 5.17 -21.33 37.57
N ASN A 368 6.34 -21.92 37.38
CA ASN A 368 7.61 -21.29 37.05
C ASN A 368 7.85 -21.42 35.54
N THR A 369 7.43 -20.44 34.72
CA THR A 369 7.98 -20.24 33.37
C THR A 369 7.53 -18.89 32.77
N PRO A 370 8.41 -18.13 32.09
CA PRO A 370 8.08 -16.87 31.47
C PRO A 370 7.51 -17.12 30.06
N SER A 371 6.40 -16.48 29.71
CA SER A 371 5.93 -16.40 28.33
C SER A 371 5.98 -14.95 27.86
N PHE A 372 7.04 -14.61 27.13
CA PHE A 372 7.05 -13.42 26.28
C PHE A 372 6.18 -13.70 25.06
N LEU A 373 5.20 -12.85 24.81
CA LEU A 373 4.51 -12.77 23.53
C LEU A 373 4.69 -11.34 23.00
N GLU A 374 5.75 -11.11 22.23
CA GLU A 374 5.82 -9.91 21.40
C GLU A 374 4.92 -10.12 20.18
N THR A 375 3.94 -9.24 20.00
CA THR A 375 3.40 -8.93 18.67
C THR A 375 3.83 -7.51 18.33
N SER A 376 4.66 -7.42 17.29
CA SER A 376 5.09 -6.21 16.64
C SER A 376 3.90 -5.52 15.96
N LEU A 377 3.42 -4.43 16.56
CA LEU A 377 2.73 -3.35 15.87
C LEU A 377 3.39 -2.04 16.29
N ALA A 378 3.61 -1.14 15.33
CA ALA A 378 4.35 0.11 15.52
C ALA A 378 3.95 0.82 16.84
N PRO A 379 4.92 1.27 17.65
CA PRO A 379 4.65 1.71 19.01
C PRO A 379 3.77 2.96 18.97
N SER A 380 2.51 2.80 19.41
CA SER A 380 1.65 3.93 19.70
C SER A 380 2.25 4.77 20.84
N ALA A 381 1.84 6.03 20.99
CA ALA A 381 2.26 6.86 22.12
C ALA A 381 1.99 6.19 23.49
N SER A 382 0.98 5.31 23.54
CA SER A 382 0.70 4.46 24.71
C SER A 382 1.72 3.34 24.90
N ALA A 383 2.29 2.76 23.84
CA ALA A 383 3.34 1.76 23.93
C ALA A 383 4.66 2.37 24.43
N VAL A 384 5.01 3.59 23.99
CA VAL A 384 6.17 4.33 24.50
C VAL A 384 5.98 4.69 25.98
N LYS A 385 4.78 5.13 26.37
CA LYS A 385 4.46 5.38 27.78
C LYS A 385 4.57 4.11 28.61
N ASN A 386 4.02 2.99 28.13
CA ASN A 386 4.09 1.70 28.81
C ASN A 386 5.53 1.20 28.97
N TYR A 387 6.40 1.43 27.97
CA TYR A 387 7.83 1.11 28.05
C TYR A 387 8.56 1.96 29.10
N ILE A 388 8.28 3.27 29.16
CA ILE A 388 8.85 4.16 30.18
C ILE A 388 8.35 3.77 31.59
N ASP A 389 7.05 3.49 31.73
CA ASP A 389 6.46 3.06 33.00
C ASP A 389 7.06 1.69 33.46
N GLN A 390 7.29 0.74 32.53
CA GLN A 390 7.97 -0.52 32.81
C GLN A 390 9.44 -0.32 33.23
N ILE A 391 10.17 0.60 32.61
CA ILE A 391 11.54 0.95 33.04
C ILE A 391 11.52 1.55 34.45
N GLN A 392 10.53 2.38 34.79
CA GLN A 392 10.43 2.90 36.16
C GLN A 392 10.15 1.79 37.17
N VAL A 393 9.24 0.85 36.86
CA VAL A 393 8.95 -0.30 37.72
C VAL A 393 10.16 -1.23 37.89
N SER A 394 10.94 -1.49 36.83
CA SER A 394 12.14 -2.32 36.92
C SER A 394 13.27 -1.63 37.70
N ILE A 395 13.39 -0.30 37.61
CA ILE A 395 14.28 0.49 38.46
C ILE A 395 13.83 0.40 39.93
N PHE A 396 12.52 0.53 40.22
CA PHE A 396 11.99 0.32 41.57
C PHE A 396 12.22 -1.10 42.10
N GLN A 397 12.13 -2.14 41.24
CA GLN A 397 12.47 -3.52 41.59
C GLN A 397 13.96 -3.70 41.93
N SER A 398 14.86 -3.03 41.20
CA SER A 398 16.30 -3.07 41.48
C SER A 398 16.67 -2.41 42.81
N ILE A 399 15.96 -1.33 43.17
CA ILE A 399 16.15 -0.62 44.46
C ILE A 399 15.53 -1.41 45.62
N SER A 400 14.40 -2.08 45.39
CA SER A 400 13.72 -2.94 46.40
C SER A 400 14.55 -4.17 46.79
N ASN A 401 15.25 -4.80 45.83
CA ASN A 401 16.11 -5.95 46.12
C ASN A 401 17.35 -5.61 46.97
N VAL A 402 17.81 -4.35 46.97
CA VAL A 402 18.93 -3.90 47.82
C VAL A 402 18.50 -3.76 49.29
N GLY A 403 17.24 -3.43 49.56
CA GLY A 403 16.72 -3.26 50.93
C GLY A 403 16.50 -4.59 51.69
N VAL A 404 16.02 -5.62 50.99
CA VAL A 404 15.64 -6.91 51.60
C VAL A 404 16.86 -7.81 51.89
N PHE A 405 18.00 -7.58 51.23
CA PHE A 405 19.18 -8.44 51.37
C PHE A 405 19.98 -8.21 52.67
N LEU A 406 19.75 -7.13 53.42
CA LEU A 406 20.59 -6.79 54.58
C LEU A 406 19.97 -7.12 55.96
N PHE A 407 18.65 -7.27 56.11
CA PHE A 407 18.03 -7.47 57.43
C PHE A 407 16.77 -8.37 57.40
N GLY A 408 16.96 -9.68 57.60
CA GLY A 408 15.98 -10.55 58.32
C GLY A 408 14.66 -10.95 57.64
N SER A 409 14.67 -12.11 56.97
CA SER A 409 13.65 -13.18 56.95
C SER A 409 12.15 -12.86 56.81
N SER A 410 11.72 -12.18 55.74
CA SER A 410 10.42 -12.46 55.10
C SER A 410 10.45 -12.06 53.63
N PHE A 411 10.41 -13.04 52.73
CA PHE A 411 10.30 -12.77 51.30
C PHE A 411 8.90 -12.23 51.00
N ALA A 412 8.80 -10.97 50.58
CA ALA A 412 7.57 -10.46 50.00
C ALA A 412 7.33 -11.15 48.64
N PRO A 413 6.12 -11.67 48.36
CA PRO A 413 5.80 -12.21 47.04
C PRO A 413 6.05 -11.20 45.92
N ALA A 414 6.45 -11.67 44.73
CA ALA A 414 6.71 -10.82 43.58
C ALA A 414 5.48 -9.94 43.24
N GLY A 415 5.69 -8.62 43.13
CA GLY A 415 4.62 -7.64 42.88
C GLY A 415 4.00 -6.99 44.13
N THR A 416 4.47 -7.33 45.33
CA THR A 416 4.00 -6.67 46.57
C THR A 416 4.46 -5.22 46.63
N ALA A 417 3.53 -4.28 46.83
CA ALA A 417 3.83 -2.85 46.92
C ALA A 417 4.35 -2.47 48.32
N ILE A 418 5.66 -2.27 48.46
CA ILE A 418 6.28 -1.91 49.75
C ILE A 418 5.98 -0.45 50.10
N LYS A 419 5.43 -0.22 51.28
CA LYS A 419 5.18 1.10 51.86
C LYS A 419 6.06 1.31 53.10
N ASN A 420 6.34 2.57 53.42
CA ASN A 420 7.08 2.97 54.61
C ASN A 420 6.13 3.63 55.61
N ALA A 421 6.23 3.23 56.87
CA ALA A 421 5.62 3.93 58.01
C ALA A 421 6.71 4.38 58.98
N TYR A 422 6.50 5.54 59.60
CA TYR A 422 7.44 6.14 60.54
C TYR A 422 6.78 6.26 61.90
N PHE A 423 7.45 5.78 62.93
CA PHE A 423 6.97 5.83 64.31
C PHE A 423 8.02 6.50 65.19
N GLU A 424 7.56 7.30 66.15
CA GLU A 424 8.42 7.93 67.15
C GLU A 424 8.06 7.41 68.54
N GLY A 425 9.08 7.18 69.36
CA GLY A 425 8.92 6.82 70.76
C GLY A 425 10.11 7.31 71.58
N ALA A 426 10.16 6.90 72.84
CA ALA A 426 11.30 7.15 73.70
C ALA A 426 11.76 5.86 74.38
N THR A 427 13.06 5.70 74.57
CA THR A 427 13.59 4.64 75.42
C THR A 427 13.25 4.91 76.88
N SER A 428 13.03 3.85 77.66
CA SER A 428 12.87 3.92 79.11
C SER A 428 14.21 4.18 79.82
N ALA A 429 14.18 4.28 81.15
CA ALA A 429 15.37 4.29 81.99
C ALA A 429 16.26 3.03 81.84
N SER A 430 15.72 1.94 81.27
CA SER A 430 16.47 0.74 80.94
C SER A 430 16.95 0.69 79.49
N GLY A 431 16.70 1.71 78.67
CA GLY A 431 17.12 1.77 77.26
C GLY A 431 16.20 1.03 76.28
N SER A 432 14.98 0.66 76.72
CA SER A 432 14.00 -0.07 75.90
C SER A 432 12.96 0.87 75.32
N CYS A 433 12.62 0.74 74.03
CA CYS A 433 11.46 1.39 73.42
C CYS A 433 10.64 0.33 72.66
N SER A 434 9.33 0.31 72.85
CA SER A 434 8.41 -0.60 72.16
C SER A 434 7.14 0.15 71.74
N ILE A 435 6.70 -0.04 70.50
CA ILE A 435 5.56 0.64 69.89
C ILE A 435 4.68 -0.40 69.19
N ASP A 436 3.36 -0.28 69.37
CA ASP A 436 2.38 -0.96 68.52
C ASP A 436 2.19 -0.15 67.24
N THR A 437 2.50 -0.76 66.09
CA THR A 437 2.39 -0.09 64.80
C THR A 437 0.99 -0.17 64.20
N GLY A 438 0.13 -1.06 64.69
CA GLY A 438 -1.15 -1.41 64.06
C GLY A 438 -1.02 -2.11 62.70
N LEU A 439 0.20 -2.44 62.26
CA LEU A 439 0.46 -3.07 60.95
C LEU A 439 0.35 -4.60 60.98
N GLY A 440 0.24 -5.20 62.17
CA GLY A 440 0.11 -6.65 62.34
C GLY A 440 1.23 -7.44 61.66
N ASN A 441 0.88 -8.53 60.98
CA ASN A 441 1.82 -9.38 60.24
C ASN A 441 2.24 -8.82 58.86
N ASN A 442 1.95 -7.54 58.59
CA ASN A 442 2.32 -6.89 57.32
C ASN A 442 3.72 -6.29 57.35
N ILE A 443 4.39 -6.27 58.51
CA ILE A 443 5.76 -5.78 58.65
C ILE A 443 6.72 -6.71 57.91
N LEU A 444 7.51 -6.13 57.00
CA LEU A 444 8.55 -6.80 56.23
C LEU A 444 9.94 -6.57 56.83
N SER A 445 10.24 -5.33 57.23
CA SER A 445 11.50 -4.96 57.86
C SER A 445 11.30 -3.78 58.80
N VAL A 446 12.21 -3.63 59.77
CA VAL A 446 12.24 -2.48 60.68
C VAL A 446 13.66 -1.98 60.85
N THR A 447 13.80 -0.67 60.92
CA THR A 447 15.03 0.04 61.21
C THR A 447 14.77 1.04 62.33
N ALA A 448 15.65 1.15 63.31
CA ALA A 448 15.49 2.09 64.43
C ALA A 448 16.71 3.00 64.58
N PHE A 449 16.47 4.27 64.90
CA PHE A 449 17.49 5.27 65.17
C PHE A 449 17.24 5.86 66.56
N VAL A 450 18.27 5.94 67.40
CA VAL A 450 18.18 6.56 68.72
C VAL A 450 19.01 7.84 68.78
N SER A 451 18.46 8.88 69.40
CA SER A 451 19.19 10.13 69.65
C SER A 451 20.12 10.00 70.87
N ASP A 452 21.28 10.64 70.83
CA ASP A 452 22.13 10.81 72.02
C ASP A 452 21.65 11.93 72.97
N GLY A 453 20.60 12.66 72.57
CA GLY A 453 20.08 13.84 73.27
C GLY A 453 20.87 15.13 73.02
N GLY A 454 21.90 15.07 72.17
CA GLY A 454 22.48 16.23 71.51
C GLY A 454 21.81 16.41 70.14
N ASN A 455 22.58 16.19 69.07
CA ASN A 455 22.13 16.31 67.68
C ASN A 455 22.46 15.09 66.82
N ALA A 456 23.03 14.02 67.39
CA ALA A 456 23.40 12.84 66.63
C ALA A 456 22.37 11.71 66.80
N TRP A 457 22.17 10.96 65.72
CA TRP A 457 21.27 9.82 65.65
C TRP A 457 22.06 8.58 65.23
N TYR A 458 21.88 7.49 65.96
CA TYR A 458 22.65 6.27 65.79
C TYR A 458 21.76 5.12 65.30
N LEU A 459 22.15 4.53 64.16
CA LEU A 459 21.56 3.32 63.59
C LEU A 459 22.25 2.05 64.11
N LEU A 460 23.59 2.08 64.16
CA LEU A 460 24.44 1.03 64.68
C LEU A 460 25.07 1.50 66.00
N PRO A 461 25.12 0.66 67.03
CA PRO A 461 25.68 1.06 68.31
C PRO A 461 27.19 1.37 68.18
N PRO A 462 27.68 2.45 68.82
CA PRO A 462 29.13 2.65 68.98
C PRO A 462 29.75 1.55 69.86
N THR A 463 31.06 1.35 69.76
CA THR A 463 31.80 0.28 70.44
C THR A 463 31.45 0.21 71.94
N GLY A 464 31.04 -0.98 72.41
CA GLY A 464 30.64 -1.21 73.80
C GLY A 464 29.13 -1.12 74.08
N VAL A 465 28.31 -0.84 73.06
CA VAL A 465 26.84 -0.85 73.17
C VAL A 465 26.27 -2.05 72.40
N THR A 466 25.35 -2.77 73.02
CA THR A 466 24.57 -3.83 72.36
C THR A 466 23.18 -3.29 72.04
N ALA A 467 22.80 -3.35 70.77
CA ALA A 467 21.46 -2.98 70.31
C ALA A 467 20.72 -4.22 69.82
N THR A 468 19.53 -4.47 70.35
CA THR A 468 18.65 -5.55 69.87
C THR A 468 17.39 -4.93 69.29
N LEU A 469 17.17 -5.09 68.00
CA LEU A 469 15.98 -4.66 67.29
C LEU A 469 15.14 -5.89 66.94
N LYS A 470 13.85 -5.86 67.26
CA LYS A 470 12.90 -6.93 66.90
C LYS A 470 11.55 -6.36 66.50
N PHE A 471 10.84 -7.13 65.69
CA PHE A 471 9.43 -6.95 65.41
C PHE A 471 8.73 -8.31 65.50
N ASP A 472 7.43 -8.32 65.73
CA ASP A 472 6.63 -9.54 65.80
C ASP A 472 5.42 -9.53 64.86
N ASN A 473 4.79 -10.70 64.69
CA ASN A 473 3.62 -10.87 63.84
C ASN A 473 2.35 -10.20 64.37
N GLN A 474 2.38 -9.65 65.58
CA GLN A 474 1.29 -8.87 66.16
C GLN A 474 1.42 -7.38 65.79
N GLY A 475 2.54 -6.97 65.18
CA GLY A 475 2.77 -5.59 64.74
C GLY A 475 3.55 -4.74 65.74
N PHE A 476 4.12 -5.34 66.79
CA PHE A 476 4.97 -4.61 67.72
C PHE A 476 6.38 -4.47 67.17
N VAL A 477 6.94 -3.27 67.27
CA VAL A 477 8.36 -2.99 67.00
C VAL A 477 9.04 -2.57 68.29
N SER A 478 10.22 -3.11 68.55
CA SER A 478 10.97 -2.75 69.76
C SER A 478 12.47 -2.72 69.55
N VAL A 479 13.12 -1.77 70.21
CA VAL A 479 14.58 -1.64 70.26
C VAL A 479 15.04 -1.56 71.71
N GLN A 480 16.11 -2.29 72.03
CA GLN A 480 16.77 -2.28 73.33
C GLN A 480 18.23 -1.90 73.15
N PHE A 481 18.65 -0.81 73.79
CA PHE A 481 20.05 -0.42 73.90
C PHE A 481 20.58 -0.75 75.29
N THR A 482 21.69 -1.48 75.37
CA THR A 482 22.32 -1.88 76.64
C THR A 482 23.83 -1.62 76.57
N GLY A 483 24.44 -1.23 77.70
CA GLY A 483 25.90 -1.00 77.78
C GLY A 483 26.34 0.47 77.82
N ASN A 484 25.45 1.43 77.56
CA ASN A 484 25.73 2.87 77.73
C ASN A 484 24.45 3.64 78.10
N SER A 485 24.53 4.46 79.15
CA SER A 485 23.39 5.23 79.66
C SER A 485 23.00 6.42 78.77
N ILE A 486 23.83 6.80 77.80
CA ILE A 486 23.54 7.92 76.88
C ILE A 486 22.26 7.73 76.07
N PHE A 487 21.84 6.48 75.85
CA PHE A 487 20.66 6.08 75.08
C PHE A 487 19.42 5.76 75.94
N GLN A 488 19.46 6.05 77.25
CA GLN A 488 18.31 5.90 78.16
C GLN A 488 17.50 7.21 78.21
N ASN A 489 16.16 7.12 78.23
CA ASN A 489 15.25 8.28 78.19
C ASN A 489 15.47 9.18 76.96
N ARG A 490 15.71 8.56 75.79
CA ARG A 490 16.00 9.25 74.53
C ARG A 490 14.99 8.95 73.46
N ASN A 491 14.82 9.90 72.54
CA ASN A 491 13.92 9.73 71.41
C ASN A 491 14.44 8.65 70.46
N VAL A 492 13.51 7.82 69.98
CA VAL A 492 13.73 6.75 69.01
C VAL A 492 12.81 6.98 67.83
N ARG A 493 13.33 6.77 66.63
CA ARG A 493 12.59 6.78 65.37
C ARG A 493 12.67 5.42 64.72
N PHE A 494 11.52 4.84 64.41
CA PHE A 494 11.41 3.61 63.65
C PHE A 494 10.99 3.93 62.21
N ARG A 495 11.67 3.30 61.25
CA ARG A 495 11.21 3.16 59.87
C ARG A 495 10.79 1.71 59.69
N VAL A 496 9.52 1.49 59.37
CA VAL A 496 8.92 0.18 59.18
C VAL A 496 8.53 0.04 57.72
N GLU A 497 9.07 -0.97 57.05
CA GLU A 497 8.64 -1.36 55.72
C GLU A 497 7.52 -2.40 55.85
N TYR A 498 6.41 -2.17 55.17
CA TYR A 498 5.24 -3.05 55.22
C TYR A 498 4.62 -3.26 53.83
N LYS A 499 3.90 -4.37 53.66
CA LYS A 499 3.19 -4.73 52.41
C LYS A 499 1.83 -4.04 52.24
#